data_AF-A0A2M9MN17-F1
#
_entry.id   AF-A0A2M9MN17-F1
#
_cell.length_a   1.000
_cell.length_b   1.000
_cell.length_c   1.000
_cell.angle_alpha   90.00
_cell.angle_beta   90.00
_cell.angle_gamma   90.00
#
_symmetry.space_group_name_H-M   'P 1'
#
loop_
_entity.id
_entity.type
_entity.pdbx_description
1 polymer ?
#
loop_
_entity_poly.entity_id
_entity_poly.type
_entity_poly.pdbx_seq_one_letter_code
_entity_poly.pdbx_strand_id
1 'polypeptide(L)'
;MINIYMYRNDSSWVQPELINVQNDPDLLKIAAQWSQSGESEQLPNIQEIKQMYVFQFQFRNGDTIQDVNYMYVTDTSNEHYMKEFEGSLKKDIDKFDASEKEWILNLIGLEGWKKVSASDLLNS
;
A
#
# COMPACT_ATOMS: atom_id res chain seq x y z
N MET A 1 0.75 -0.86 -15.40
CA MET A 1 -0.25 0.06 -14.82
C MET A 1 -0.15 -0.01 -13.31
N ILE A 2 -0.37 1.10 -12.62
CA ILE A 2 -0.38 1.17 -11.16
C ILE A 2 -1.70 1.78 -10.75
N ASN A 3 -2.52 1.03 -10.03
CA ASN A 3 -3.73 1.54 -9.39
C ASN A 3 -3.38 1.88 -7.94
N ILE A 4 -3.62 3.13 -7.53
CA ILE A 4 -3.35 3.60 -6.17
C ILE A 4 -4.68 3.80 -5.46
N TYR A 5 -4.87 3.01 -4.42
CA TYR A 5 -6.04 3.08 -3.56
C TYR A 5 -5.67 3.70 -2.21
N MET A 6 -6.60 4.44 -1.60
CA MET A 6 -6.41 5.05 -0.28
C MET A 6 -7.57 4.69 0.63
N TYR A 7 -7.25 4.35 1.88
CA TYR A 7 -8.25 4.22 2.94
C TYR A 7 -8.51 5.58 3.60
N ARG A 8 -9.78 5.97 3.69
CA ARG A 8 -10.23 7.28 4.14
C ARG A 8 -11.32 7.15 5.21
N ASN A 9 -11.08 7.72 6.38
CA ASN A 9 -12.07 7.77 7.46
C ASN A 9 -13.07 8.93 7.29
N ASP A 10 -12.76 9.90 6.42
CA ASP A 10 -13.55 11.08 6.12
C ASP A 10 -14.47 10.91 4.91
N SER A 11 -14.58 9.68 4.41
CA SER A 11 -15.35 9.37 3.21
C SER A 11 -16.53 8.45 3.49
N SER A 12 -17.54 8.58 2.64
CA SER A 12 -18.73 7.72 2.60
C SER A 12 -18.69 6.71 1.44
N TRP A 13 -17.59 6.69 0.69
CA TRP A 13 -17.41 5.80 -0.45
C TRP A 13 -16.87 4.45 0.02
N VAL A 14 -17.11 3.41 -0.79
CA VAL A 14 -16.57 2.07 -0.56
C VAL A 14 -15.04 2.13 -0.48
N GLN A 15 -14.49 1.53 0.58
CA GLN A 15 -13.05 1.54 0.84
C GLN A 15 -12.35 0.26 0.34
N PRO A 16 -11.05 0.33 -0.04
CA PRO A 16 -10.31 1.58 -0.26
C PRO A 16 -10.71 2.24 -1.58
N GLU A 17 -10.65 3.57 -1.63
CA GLU A 17 -11.00 4.36 -2.81
C GLU A 17 -9.86 4.39 -3.82
N LEU A 18 -10.19 4.22 -5.11
CA LEU A 18 -9.22 4.44 -6.19
C LEU A 18 -8.99 5.95 -6.36
N ILE A 19 -7.82 6.43 -5.94
CA ILE A 19 -7.48 7.86 -5.99
C ILE A 19 -6.61 8.24 -7.19
N ASN A 20 -5.91 7.27 -7.79
CA ASN A 20 -5.06 7.52 -8.94
C ASN A 20 -4.83 6.25 -9.78
N VAL A 21 -4.64 6.42 -11.09
CA VAL A 21 -4.21 5.38 -12.03
C VAL A 21 -3.05 5.93 -12.83
N GLN A 22 -1.91 5.25 -12.75
CA GLN A 22 -0.68 5.68 -13.40
C GLN A 22 -0.15 4.62 -14.37
N ASN A 23 0.50 5.08 -15.43
CA ASN A 23 1.21 4.24 -16.39
C ASN A 23 2.64 4.75 -16.55
N ASP A 24 3.33 4.92 -15.42
CA ASP A 24 4.72 5.32 -15.39
C ASP A 24 5.63 4.09 -15.23
N PRO A 25 6.47 3.76 -16.22
CA PRO A 25 7.38 2.62 -16.14
C PRO A 25 8.50 2.80 -15.12
N ASP A 26 8.85 4.03 -14.71
CA ASP A 26 9.89 4.27 -13.71
C ASP A 26 9.36 4.04 -12.29
N LEU A 27 8.10 4.39 -12.01
CA LEU A 27 7.44 4.01 -10.75
C LEU A 27 7.30 2.50 -10.57
N LEU A 28 7.08 1.75 -11.67
CA LEU A 28 7.09 0.28 -11.63
C LEU A 28 8.46 -0.26 -11.20
N LYS A 29 9.56 0.32 -11.71
CA LYS A 29 10.92 -0.08 -11.33
C LYS A 29 11.24 0.26 -9.90
N ILE A 30 10.86 1.45 -9.46
CA ILE A 30 11.11 1.91 -8.09
C ILE A 30 10.39 1.00 -7.09
N ALA A 31 9.14 0.61 -7.35
CA ALA A 31 8.43 -0.33 -6.50
C ALA A 31 9.06 -1.73 -6.46
N ALA A 32 9.55 -2.21 -7.61
CA ALA A 32 10.31 -3.45 -7.68
C ALA A 32 11.65 -3.36 -6.94
N GLN A 33 12.26 -2.17 -6.86
CA GLN A 33 13.46 -1.95 -6.06
C GLN A 33 13.13 -1.98 -4.56
N TRP A 34 12.06 -1.34 -4.10
CA TRP A 34 11.69 -1.36 -2.68
C TRP A 34 11.39 -2.76 -2.13
N SER A 35 10.77 -3.62 -2.94
CA SER A 35 10.56 -5.02 -2.55
C SER A 35 11.88 -5.77 -2.34
N GLN A 36 13.00 -5.25 -2.84
CA GLN A 36 14.34 -5.83 -2.72
C GLN A 36 15.25 -5.06 -1.74
N SER A 37 15.09 -3.74 -1.59
CA SER A 37 16.12 -2.85 -0.99
C SER A 37 15.76 -2.21 0.36
N GLY A 38 14.60 -2.50 0.95
CA GLY A 38 14.25 -1.97 2.27
C GLY A 38 14.78 -2.81 3.42
N GLU A 39 15.26 -2.15 4.48
CA GLU A 39 15.58 -2.81 5.75
C GLU A 39 14.29 -3.34 6.38
N SER A 40 14.33 -4.59 6.85
CA SER A 40 13.20 -5.15 7.58
C SER A 40 13.07 -4.40 8.89
N GLU A 41 11.92 -3.79 9.10
CA GLU A 41 11.63 -3.02 10.31
C GLU A 41 10.27 -3.42 10.87
N GLN A 42 10.14 -3.30 12.19
CA GLN A 42 8.84 -3.50 12.82
C GLN A 42 7.92 -2.35 12.43
N LEU A 43 6.68 -2.69 12.08
CA LEU A 43 5.64 -1.71 11.85
C LEU A 43 5.41 -0.89 13.15
N PRO A 44 5.25 0.44 13.08
CA PRO A 44 4.90 1.24 14.25
C PRO A 44 3.55 0.81 14.84
N ASN A 45 3.23 1.32 16.04
CA ASN A 45 1.94 1.01 16.65
C ASN A 45 0.80 1.49 15.76
N ILE A 46 -0.33 0.77 15.79
CA ILE A 46 -1.48 1.06 14.92
C ILE A 46 -2.01 2.49 15.12
N GLN A 47 -1.89 3.04 16.34
CA GLN A 47 -2.28 4.41 16.63
C GLN A 47 -1.36 5.46 15.97
N GLU A 48 -0.12 5.10 15.67
CA GLU A 48 0.88 5.95 15.03
C GLU A 48 0.75 5.91 13.50
N ILE A 49 -0.03 4.97 12.94
CA ILE A 49 -0.29 4.90 11.50
C ILE A 49 -1.28 5.98 11.10
N LYS A 50 -0.80 6.94 10.31
CA LYS A 50 -1.53 8.10 9.83
C LYS A 50 -2.33 7.82 8.56
N GLN A 51 -1.70 7.20 7.56
CA GLN A 51 -2.33 6.92 6.26
C GLN A 51 -2.02 5.51 5.78
N MET A 52 -2.95 4.92 5.02
CA MET A 52 -2.81 3.61 4.41
C MET A 52 -3.22 3.65 2.94
N TYR A 53 -2.39 3.06 2.11
CA TYR A 53 -2.56 3.00 0.67
C TYR A 53 -2.34 1.57 0.19
N VAL A 54 -3.00 1.23 -0.91
CA VAL A 54 -2.67 0.00 -1.66
C VAL A 54 -2.21 0.37 -3.05
N PHE A 55 -1.04 -0.13 -3.39
CA PHE A 55 -0.47 -0.02 -4.71
C PHE A 55 -0.63 -1.37 -5.41
N GLN A 56 -1.48 -1.41 -6.43
CA GLN A 56 -1.69 -2.59 -7.26
C GLN A 56 -0.94 -2.40 -8.59
N PHE A 57 0.13 -3.18 -8.75
CA PHE A 57 0.98 -3.21 -9.93
C PHE A 57 0.44 -4.25 -10.90
N GLN A 58 -0.05 -3.81 -12.04
CA GLN A 58 -0.55 -4.68 -13.09
C GLN A 58 0.43 -4.70 -14.26
N PHE A 59 0.96 -5.89 -14.57
CA PHE A 59 1.88 -6.10 -15.68
C PHE A 59 1.53 -7.38 -16.44
N ARG A 60 1.90 -7.40 -17.72
CA ARG A 60 1.63 -8.54 -18.59
C ARG A 60 2.75 -9.57 -18.45
N ASN A 61 2.39 -10.82 -18.19
CA ASN A 61 3.29 -11.95 -18.21
C ASN A 61 2.78 -12.96 -19.25
N GLY A 62 3.34 -12.88 -20.47
CA GLY A 62 2.84 -13.59 -21.63
C GLY A 62 1.41 -13.19 -21.99
N ASP A 63 0.47 -14.13 -21.90
CA ASP A 63 -0.95 -13.91 -22.19
C ASP A 63 -1.80 -13.61 -20.95
N THR A 64 -1.18 -13.55 -19.77
CA THR A 64 -1.88 -13.24 -18.51
C THR A 64 -1.51 -11.86 -17.99
N ILE A 65 -2.45 -11.23 -17.29
CA ILE A 65 -2.18 -10.05 -16.46
C ILE A 65 -1.89 -10.55 -15.06
N GLN A 66 -0.77 -10.12 -14.50
CA GLN A 66 -0.40 -10.38 -13.11
C GLN A 66 -0.57 -9.09 -12.31
N ASP A 67 -1.10 -9.26 -11.11
CA ASP A 67 -1.24 -8.22 -10.11
C ASP A 67 -0.27 -8.51 -8.96
N VAL A 68 0.52 -7.51 -8.57
CA VAL A 68 1.30 -7.52 -7.33
C VAL A 68 0.82 -6.39 -6.46
N ASN A 69 0.46 -6.69 -5.21
CA ASN A 69 -0.14 -5.74 -4.29
C ASN A 69 0.82 -5.41 -3.15
N TYR A 70 1.00 -4.12 -2.91
CA TYR A 70 1.73 -3.61 -1.76
C TYR A 70 0.81 -2.79 -0.87
N MET A 71 0.85 -3.06 0.43
CA MET A 71 0.35 -2.16 1.44
C MET A 71 1.45 -1.15 1.75
N TYR A 72 1.10 0.13 1.67
CA TYR A 72 1.99 1.22 1.97
C TYR A 72 1.37 2.07 3.07
N VAL A 73 2.15 2.36 4.11
CA VAL A 73 1.69 3.15 5.25
C VAL A 73 2.65 4.27 5.56
N THR A 74 2.09 5.36 6.08
CA THR A 74 2.85 6.47 6.64
C THR A 74 2.50 6.61 8.10
N ASP A 75 3.50 6.77 8.97
CA ASP A 75 3.27 7.04 10.37
C ASP A 75 3.07 8.54 10.66
N THR A 76 2.89 8.91 11.92
CA THR A 76 2.77 10.29 12.38
C THR A 76 4.06 11.09 12.31
N SER A 77 5.21 10.42 12.23
CA SER A 77 6.55 11.01 12.04
C SER A 77 6.89 11.23 10.56
N ASN A 78 6.01 10.82 9.64
CA ASN A 78 6.23 10.73 8.20
C ASN A 78 7.34 9.74 7.82
N GLU A 79 7.51 8.68 8.59
CA GLU A 79 8.25 7.50 8.15
C GLU A 79 7.33 6.62 7.30
N HIS A 80 7.92 5.90 6.35
CA HIS A 80 7.20 5.19 5.31
C HIS A 80 7.54 3.72 5.32
N TYR A 81 6.51 2.88 5.27
CA TYR A 81 6.66 1.43 5.34
C TYR A 81 5.86 0.78 4.23
N MET A 82 6.41 -0.31 3.69
CA MET A 82 5.77 -1.07 2.63
C MET A 82 5.88 -2.57 2.89
N LYS A 83 4.84 -3.30 2.52
CA LYS A 83 4.82 -4.76 2.55
C LYS A 83 4.01 -5.35 1.41
N GLU A 84 4.57 -6.35 0.74
CA GLU A 84 3.85 -7.14 -0.26
C GLU A 84 2.83 -8.04 0.43
N PHE A 85 1.65 -8.20 -0.18
CA PHE A 85 0.65 -9.13 0.31
C PHE A 85 -0.06 -9.85 -0.83
N GLU A 86 -0.44 -11.10 -0.56
CA GLU A 86 -1.26 -11.89 -1.47
C GLU A 86 -2.75 -11.64 -1.22
N GLY A 87 -3.55 -11.74 -2.27
CA GLY A 87 -5.00 -11.58 -2.21
C GLY A 87 -5.50 -10.28 -2.83
N SER A 88 -6.81 -10.14 -2.84
CA SER A 88 -7.51 -8.99 -3.42
C SER A 88 -8.00 -8.05 -2.31
N LEU A 89 -8.06 -6.76 -2.64
CA LEU A 89 -8.69 -5.76 -1.79
C LEU A 89 -10.15 -6.15 -1.53
N LYS A 90 -10.53 -6.31 -0.26
CA LYS A 90 -11.95 -6.47 0.10
C LYS A 90 -12.64 -5.11 -0.07
N LYS A 91 -13.30 -4.91 -1.21
CA LYS A 91 -14.01 -3.67 -1.58
C LYS A 91 -15.43 -3.62 -1.02
N ASP A 92 -15.60 -3.83 0.29
CA ASP A 92 -16.92 -3.84 0.95
C ASP A 92 -16.87 -3.24 2.36
N ILE A 93 -15.93 -2.31 2.59
CA ILE A 93 -15.84 -1.61 3.86
C ILE A 93 -16.66 -0.32 3.73
N ASP A 94 -17.81 -0.28 4.42
CA ASP A 94 -18.71 0.89 4.46
C ASP A 94 -18.03 2.13 5.08
N LYS A 95 -17.10 1.91 6.03
CA LYS A 95 -16.31 2.95 6.71
C LYS A 95 -14.95 2.43 7.13
N PHE A 96 -13.91 3.23 6.96
CA PHE A 96 -12.58 2.93 7.47
C PHE A 96 -12.36 3.60 8.83
N ASP A 97 -12.64 2.88 9.92
CA ASP A 97 -12.33 3.35 11.27
C ASP A 97 -11.11 2.64 11.88
N ALA A 98 -10.85 2.87 13.17
CA ALA A 98 -9.70 2.30 13.86
C ALA A 98 -9.74 0.76 13.93
N SER A 99 -10.94 0.18 14.07
CA SER A 99 -11.15 -1.26 14.09
C SER A 99 -10.91 -1.87 12.70
N GLU A 100 -11.38 -1.26 11.61
CA GLU A 100 -11.04 -1.73 10.27
C GLU A 100 -9.55 -1.57 9.95
N LYS A 101 -8.92 -0.48 10.40
CA LYS A 101 -7.46 -0.30 10.29
C LYS A 101 -6.71 -1.46 10.92
N GLU A 102 -7.01 -1.78 12.17
CA GLU A 102 -6.38 -2.89 12.89
C GLU A 102 -6.64 -4.23 12.22
N TRP A 103 -7.88 -4.49 11.79
CA TRP A 103 -8.23 -5.71 11.09
C TRP A 103 -7.46 -5.87 9.76
N ILE A 104 -7.36 -4.81 8.95
CA ILE A 104 -6.59 -4.83 7.70
C ILE A 104 -5.11 -5.13 7.98
N LEU A 105 -4.49 -4.44 8.93
CA LEU A 105 -3.07 -4.64 9.23
C LEU A 105 -2.78 -6.06 9.75
N ASN A 106 -3.69 -6.64 10.54
CA ASN A 106 -3.60 -8.03 10.98
C ASN A 106 -3.74 -9.02 9.82
N LEU A 107 -4.59 -8.74 8.82
CA LEU A 107 -4.67 -9.56 7.61
C LEU A 107 -3.40 -9.51 6.77
N ILE A 108 -2.79 -8.32 6.63
CA ILE A 108 -1.51 -8.14 5.95
C ILE A 108 -0.38 -8.82 6.74
N GLY A 109 -0.52 -8.89 8.06
CA GLY A 109 0.48 -9.41 8.99
C GLY A 109 1.47 -8.34 9.43
N LEU A 110 1.89 -8.40 10.69
CA LEU A 110 2.67 -7.34 11.34
C LEU A 110 4.19 -7.44 11.15
N GLU A 111 4.68 -8.54 10.58
CA GLU A 111 6.10 -8.80 10.34
C GLU A 111 6.49 -8.61 8.87
N GLY A 112 7.79 -8.50 8.57
CA GLY A 112 8.28 -8.43 7.18
C GLY A 112 7.99 -7.12 6.46
N TRP A 113 7.66 -6.06 7.22
CA TRP A 113 7.56 -4.71 6.70
C TRP A 113 8.94 -4.16 6.41
N LYS A 114 9.01 -3.34 5.35
CA LYS A 114 10.23 -2.69 4.91
C LYS A 114 10.08 -1.20 5.04
N LYS A 115 11.05 -0.55 5.68
CA LYS A 115 11.13 0.91 5.67
C LYS A 115 11.62 1.40 4.31
N VAL A 116 10.96 2.41 3.76
CA VAL A 116 11.21 2.95 2.40
C VAL A 116 11.34 4.47 2.41
N SER A 117 11.97 5.06 1.40
CA SER A 117 12.11 6.51 1.27
C SER A 117 10.97 7.14 0.45
N ALA A 118 10.35 8.21 0.96
CA ALA A 118 9.30 8.94 0.24
C ALA A 118 9.79 9.72 -0.99
N SER A 119 11.06 10.12 -1.00
CA SER A 119 11.66 10.85 -2.13
C SER A 119 11.53 10.09 -3.45
N ASP A 120 11.45 8.77 -3.37
CA ASP A 120 11.39 7.86 -4.51
C ASP A 120 9.95 7.71 -5.05
N LEU A 121 8.92 8.12 -4.28
CA LEU A 121 7.50 8.02 -4.64
C LEU A 121 6.92 9.25 -5.33
N LEU A 122 7.39 10.43 -4.95
CA LEU A 122 6.71 11.71 -5.25
C LEU A 122 7.49 12.62 -6.22
N ASN A 123 8.72 12.24 -6.59
CA ASN A 123 9.59 13.03 -7.48
C ASN A 123 9.96 12.31 -8.79
N SER A 124 9.25 11.24 -9.18
CA SER A 124 9.35 10.67 -10.54
C SER A 124 8.41 11.41 -11.50
#